data_AF-A0A0D1C6G5-F1
#
_entry.id   AF-A0A0D1C6G5-F1
#
_cell.length_a   1.000
_cell.length_b   1.000
_cell.length_c   1.000
_cell.angle_alpha   90.00
_cell.angle_beta   90.00
_cell.angle_gamma   90.00
#
_symmetry.space_group_name_H-M   'P 1'
#
loop_
_entity.id
_entity.type
_entity.pdbx_description
1 polymer ?
#
loop_
_entity_poly.entity_id
_entity_poly.type
_entity_poly.pdbx_seq_one_letter_code
_entity_poly.pdbx_strand_id
1 'polypeptide(L)'
;MPKKTLSAVGARQGGSRQARSGIHAVGGPVRGRVNLEPIRHQAWEIIDAILTDTNPDGSEIRNQLRRCLNKNRGNPERALLMHLMSLPGRSAPAVID
;
A
#
# COMPACT_ATOMS: atom_id res chain seq x y z
N MET A 1 35.47 54.60 -8.79
CA MET A 1 35.49 53.12 -8.89
C MET A 1 34.34 52.68 -9.80
N PRO A 2 34.43 51.62 -10.64
CA PRO A 2 35.38 50.50 -10.66
C PRO A 2 36.21 50.37 -11.97
N LYS A 3 37.26 49.54 -11.89
CA LYS A 3 38.24 49.23 -12.94
C LYS A 3 37.70 48.13 -13.87
N LYS A 4 37.94 48.27 -15.18
CA LYS A 4 37.80 47.19 -16.18
C LYS A 4 39.18 46.66 -16.56
N THR A 5 39.33 45.34 -16.56
CA THR A 5 40.36 44.47 -17.21
C THR A 5 40.11 43.07 -16.62
N LEU A 6 40.19 41.93 -17.30
CA LEU A 6 40.69 41.55 -18.62
C LEU A 6 40.05 40.17 -18.96
N SER A 7 39.82 39.90 -20.24
CA SER A 7 39.48 38.58 -20.77
C SER A 7 40.61 37.56 -20.54
N ALA A 8 40.25 36.28 -20.43
CA ALA A 8 41.10 35.18 -20.90
C ALA A 8 40.23 34.04 -21.44
N VAL A 9 40.55 33.66 -22.68
CA VAL A 9 39.92 32.64 -23.53
C VAL A 9 40.70 31.33 -23.37
N GLY A 10 40.06 30.18 -23.63
CA GLY A 10 40.74 28.88 -23.78
C GLY A 10 39.91 27.72 -23.22
N ALA A 11 39.06 27.07 -24.00
CA ALA A 11 39.37 25.97 -24.93
C ALA A 11 39.37 24.57 -24.27
N ARG A 12 38.37 23.78 -24.70
CA ARG A 12 38.44 22.37 -25.10
C ARG A 12 38.50 21.24 -24.04
N GLN A 13 37.48 20.37 -24.19
CA GLN A 13 37.56 18.91 -24.34
C GLN A 13 37.56 18.04 -23.08
N GLY A 14 36.69 17.04 -23.06
CA GLY A 14 36.78 15.92 -22.12
C GLY A 14 35.42 15.34 -21.73
N GLY A 15 34.78 14.61 -22.65
CA GLY A 15 33.64 13.77 -22.31
C GLY A 15 34.06 12.64 -21.36
N SER A 16 33.68 12.74 -20.09
CA SER A 16 33.87 11.67 -19.12
C SER A 16 32.73 10.67 -19.27
N ARG A 17 33.04 9.61 -20.03
CA ARG A 17 32.24 8.40 -20.18
C ARG A 17 31.78 7.88 -18.82
N GLN A 18 30.48 7.60 -18.77
CA GLN A 18 29.79 6.72 -17.83
C GLN A 18 30.64 5.48 -17.51
N ALA A 19 31.21 5.43 -16.31
CA ALA A 19 31.71 4.19 -15.74
C ALA A 19 30.51 3.35 -15.29
N ARG A 20 29.93 2.59 -16.22
CA ARG A 20 29.10 1.42 -15.89
C ARG A 20 30.05 0.32 -15.39
N SER A 21 30.43 0.40 -14.12
CA SER A 21 31.08 -0.70 -13.42
C SER A 21 30.04 -1.44 -12.60
N GLY A 22 29.61 -2.57 -13.12
CA GLY A 22 28.76 -3.49 -12.41
C GLY A 22 29.44 -3.99 -11.14
N ILE A 23 28.73 -3.87 -10.03
CA ILE A 23 28.75 -4.85 -8.97
C ILE A 23 27.29 -5.05 -8.55
N HIS A 24 26.63 -6.01 -9.19
CA HIS A 24 25.42 -6.60 -8.65
C HIS A 24 25.85 -7.42 -7.43
N ALA A 25 26.12 -6.70 -6.33
CA ALA A 25 26.32 -7.28 -5.03
C ALA A 25 25.06 -8.08 -4.71
N VAL A 26 25.24 -9.40 -4.69
CA VAL A 26 24.57 -10.40 -3.86
C VAL A 26 23.09 -10.09 -3.60
N GLY A 27 22.22 -10.89 -4.22
CA GLY A 27 20.80 -10.94 -3.88
C GLY A 27 20.63 -11.23 -2.40
N GLY A 28 20.52 -10.17 -1.59
CA GLY A 28 19.82 -10.22 -0.32
C GLY A 28 18.39 -10.70 -0.59
N PRO A 29 17.72 -11.34 0.37
CA PRO A 29 16.38 -11.84 0.14
C PRO A 29 15.54 -10.67 -0.35
N VAL A 30 15.09 -10.75 -1.61
CA VAL A 30 13.91 -10.04 -2.05
C VAL A 30 12.79 -10.62 -1.19
N ARG A 31 12.67 -10.12 0.04
CA ARG A 31 11.38 -10.01 0.71
C ARG A 31 10.63 -9.07 -0.21
N GLY A 32 10.09 -9.63 -1.29
CA GLY A 32 9.24 -8.91 -2.20
C GLY A 32 8.23 -8.23 -1.30
N ARG A 33 8.24 -6.89 -1.28
CA ARG A 33 7.14 -6.17 -0.67
C ARG A 33 5.93 -6.65 -1.43
N VAL A 34 5.14 -7.52 -0.80
CA VAL A 34 3.90 -8.00 -1.39
C VAL A 34 3.10 -6.76 -1.74
N ASN A 35 2.76 -6.62 -3.02
CA ASN A 35 1.91 -5.52 -3.43
C ASN A 35 0.53 -5.78 -2.82
N LEU A 36 0.19 -5.01 -1.78
CA LEU A 36 -1.10 -5.12 -1.11
C LEU A 36 -2.20 -4.36 -1.83
N GLU A 37 -1.89 -3.53 -2.83
CA GLU A 37 -2.89 -2.72 -3.54
C GLU A 37 -4.07 -3.52 -4.09
N PRO A 38 -3.89 -4.71 -4.72
CA PRO A 38 -5.03 -5.51 -5.17
C PRO A 38 -5.93 -5.96 -4.01
N ILE A 39 -5.33 -6.32 -2.86
CA ILE A 39 -6.07 -6.72 -1.66
C ILE A 39 -6.78 -5.52 -1.03
N ARG A 40 -6.13 -4.36 -0.99
CA ARG A 40 -6.73 -3.11 -0.49
C ARG A 40 -7.92 -2.69 -1.34
N HIS A 41 -7.78 -2.77 -2.66
CA HIS A 41 -8.87 -2.50 -3.60
C HIS A 41 -10.04 -3.47 -3.36
N GLN A 42 -9.77 -4.77 -3.33
CA GLN A 42 -10.81 -5.76 -3.11
C GLN A 42 -11.48 -5.63 -1.73
N ALA A 43 -10.71 -5.28 -0.69
CA ALA A 43 -11.26 -5.03 0.62
C ALA A 43 -12.23 -3.84 0.59
N TRP A 44 -11.89 -2.76 -0.12
CA TRP A 44 -12.78 -1.62 -0.30
C TRP A 44 -14.08 -1.99 -1.00
N GLU A 45 -14.03 -2.75 -2.09
CA GLU A 45 -15.22 -3.21 -2.82
C GLU A 45 -16.15 -4.02 -1.91
N ILE A 46 -15.60 -4.93 -1.10
CA ILE A 46 -16.39 -5.72 -0.14
C ILE A 46 -16.99 -4.83 0.95
N ILE A 47 -16.19 -3.91 1.49
CA ILE A 47 -16.65 -2.95 2.50
C ILE A 47 -17.80 -2.11 1.96
N ASP A 48 -17.67 -1.60 0.73
CA ASP A 48 -18.69 -0.78 0.09
C ASP A 48 -19.97 -1.57 -0.13
N ALA A 49 -19.88 -2.80 -0.66
CA ALA A 49 -21.03 -3.69 -0.82
C ALA A 49 -21.76 -3.96 0.52
N ILE A 50 -21.03 -4.17 1.61
CA ILE A 50 -21.64 -4.38 2.94
C ILE A 50 -22.30 -3.09 3.44
N LEU A 51 -21.68 -1.94 3.25
CA LEU A 51 -22.19 -0.67 3.77
C LEU A 51 -23.37 -0.11 2.95
N THR A 52 -23.44 -0.45 1.66
CA THR A 52 -24.53 -0.06 0.74
C THR A 52 -25.73 -0.99 0.81
N ASP A 53 -25.59 -2.20 1.39
CA ASP A 53 -26.71 -3.11 1.64
C ASP A 53 -27.81 -2.44 2.46
N THR A 54 -29.03 -2.48 1.92
CA THR A 54 -30.24 -1.87 2.50
C THR A 54 -31.00 -2.79 3.43
N ASN A 55 -30.59 -4.05 3.59
CA ASN A 55 -31.26 -4.98 4.49
C ASN A 55 -31.22 -4.45 5.95
N PRO A 56 -32.36 -4.23 6.62
CA PRO A 56 -32.40 -3.74 8.01
C PRO A 56 -31.73 -4.71 9.00
N ASP A 57 -31.79 -6.02 8.75
CA ASP A 57 -31.22 -7.05 9.62
C ASP A 57 -29.69 -6.95 9.71
N GLY A 58 -29.05 -6.42 8.67
CA GLY A 58 -27.61 -6.19 8.60
C GLY A 58 -27.13 -4.91 9.31
N SER A 59 -28.03 -4.14 9.94
CA SER A 59 -27.69 -2.82 10.52
C SER A 59 -26.58 -2.90 11.58
N GLU A 60 -26.63 -3.89 12.48
CA GLU A 60 -25.61 -4.05 13.51
C GLU A 60 -24.26 -4.47 12.92
N ILE A 61 -24.27 -5.34 11.90
CA ILE A 61 -23.07 -5.75 11.15
C ILE A 61 -22.41 -4.53 10.50
N ARG A 62 -23.19 -3.67 9.81
CA ARG A 62 -22.70 -2.43 9.21
C ARG A 62 -22.13 -1.46 10.26
N ASN A 63 -22.81 -1.30 11.39
CA ASN A 63 -22.32 -0.45 12.49
C ASN A 63 -20.99 -0.97 13.05
N GLN A 64 -20.86 -2.29 13.17
CA GLN A 64 -19.66 -2.93 13.67
C GLN A 64 -18.50 -2.79 12.68
N LEU A 65 -18.74 -2.92 11.38
CA LEU A 65 -17.76 -2.63 10.33
C LEU A 65 -17.30 -1.16 10.35
N ARG A 66 -18.21 -0.20 10.51
CA ARG A 66 -17.87 1.24 10.65
C ARG A 66 -16.95 1.49 11.85
N ARG A 67 -17.18 0.81 12.98
CA ARG A 67 -16.28 0.87 14.14
C ARG A 67 -14.88 0.33 13.81
N CYS A 68 -14.79 -0.78 13.08
CA CYS A 68 -13.52 -1.35 12.63
C CYS A 68 -12.76 -0.40 11.67
N LEU A 69 -13.46 0.27 10.76
CA LEU A 69 -12.88 1.26 9.84
C LEU A 69 -12.31 2.47 10.59
N ASN A 70 -13.05 3.00 11.57
CA ASN A 70 -12.56 4.12 12.37
C ASN A 70 -11.30 3.77 13.18
N LYS A 71 -11.18 2.52 13.62
CA LYS A 71 -9.99 2.00 14.33
C LYS A 71 -8.78 1.76 13.40
N ASN A 72 -9.01 1.50 12.11
CA ASN A 72 -7.97 1.13 11.14
C ASN A 72 -7.94 2.08 9.94
N ARG A 73 -7.83 3.39 10.19
CA ARG A 73 -7.78 4.41 9.13
C ARG A 73 -6.63 4.12 8.16
N GLY A 74 -6.92 4.13 6.86
CA GLY A 74 -5.96 3.84 5.79
C GLY A 74 -5.67 2.36 5.51
N ASN A 75 -6.18 1.45 6.35
CA ASN A 75 -5.96 -0.01 6.26
C ASN A 75 -7.31 -0.76 6.18
N PRO A 76 -8.07 -0.61 5.07
CA PRO A 76 -9.37 -1.26 4.88
C PRO A 76 -9.31 -2.78 5.01
N GLU A 77 -8.24 -3.42 4.52
CA GLU A 77 -7.99 -4.85 4.60
C GLU A 77 -7.91 -5.34 6.06
N ARG A 78 -7.33 -4.53 6.95
CA ARG A 78 -7.23 -4.83 8.37
C ARG A 78 -8.57 -4.62 9.08
N ALA A 79 -9.30 -3.57 8.70
CA ALA A 79 -10.64 -3.31 9.20
C ALA A 79 -11.60 -4.48 8.86
N LEU A 80 -11.57 -4.91 7.59
CA LEU A 80 -12.38 -6.02 7.09
C LEU A 80 -12.00 -7.34 7.77
N LEU A 81 -10.70 -7.63 7.91
CA LEU A 81 -10.25 -8.83 8.62
C LEU A 81 -10.77 -8.86 10.07
N MET A 82 -10.61 -7.77 10.81
CA MET A 82 -11.12 -7.66 12.19
C MET A 82 -12.64 -7.86 12.26
N HIS A 83 -13.38 -7.23 11.35
CA HIS A 83 -14.82 -7.40 11.23
C HIS A 83 -15.20 -8.86 11.01
N LEU A 84 -14.59 -9.54 10.02
CA LEU A 84 -14.87 -10.93 9.73
C LEU A 84 -14.49 -11.87 10.89
N MET A 85 -13.42 -11.59 11.64
CA MET A 85 -13.02 -12.41 12.80
C MET A 85 -13.98 -12.28 13.97
N SER A 86 -14.76 -11.20 14.03
CA SER A 86 -15.72 -10.95 15.10
C SER A 86 -17.14 -11.41 14.80
N LEU A 87 -17.41 -11.92 13.59
CA LEU A 87 -18.72 -12.47 13.25
C LEU A 87 -18.90 -13.87 13.87
N PRO A 88 -20.03 -14.13 14.56
CA PRO A 88 -20.36 -15.47 15.01
C PRO A 88 -20.63 -16.39 13.82
N GLY A 89 -20.22 -17.67 13.92
CA GLY A 89 -20.34 -18.65 12.82
C GLY A 89 -19.09 -18.81 11.96
N ARG A 90 -17.98 -18.13 12.29
CA ARG A 90 -16.66 -18.37 11.68
C ARG A 90 -15.85 -19.47 12.37
N SER A 91 -16.34 -20.01 13.48
CA SER A 91 -15.92 -21.34 13.94
C SER A 91 -16.18 -22.30 12.79
N ALA A 92 -15.14 -23.04 12.37
CA ALA A 92 -15.17 -23.97 11.25
C ALA A 92 -16.49 -24.75 11.19
N PRO A 93 -17.03 -25.06 9.99
CA PRO A 93 -18.22 -25.88 9.90
C PRO A 93 -18.02 -27.10 10.78
N ALA A 94 -18.93 -27.32 11.72
CA ALA A 94 -18.95 -28.57 12.48
C ALA A 94 -18.95 -29.66 11.41
N VAL A 95 -17.84 -30.40 11.31
CA VAL A 95 -17.78 -31.61 10.50
C VAL A 95 -18.79 -32.54 11.16
N ILE A 96 -19.98 -32.62 10.57
CA ILE A 96 -20.98 -33.61 10.98
C ILE A 96 -20.48 -34.92 10.36
N ASP A 97 -20.03 -35.82 11.23
CA ASP A 97 -19.68 -37.22 10.93
C ASP A 97 -20.91 -37.99 10.45
#